data_AF-A0A969T6C2-F1
#
_entry.id   AF-A0A969T6C2-F1
#
_cell.length_a   1.000
_cell.length_b   1.000
_cell.length_c   1.000
_cell.angle_alpha   90.00
_cell.angle_beta   90.00
_cell.angle_gamma   90.00
#
_symmetry.space_group_name_H-M   'P 1'
#
loop_
_entity.id
_entity.type
_entity.pdbx_description
1 polymer ?
#
loop_
_entity_poly.entity_id
_entity_poly.type
_entity_poly.pdbx_seq_one_letter_code
_entity_poly.pdbx_strand_id
1 'polypeptide(L)'
;MMVWKNIKIYGKLMIASAVTIFFTIVVGIIAITNLNRINIKTQHQTESYVPYVNSAFNIDKIWYEVINSLTAFNNDGAFYHKDKIDTHLSWIIEGLNEGLENAEKAGVSKTDIDQIKYNKK
;
A
#
# COMPACT_ATOMS: atom_id res chain seq x y z
N MET A 1 46.63 -39.80 -8.49
CA MET A 1 45.29 -39.18 -8.33
C MET A 1 44.40 -40.08 -7.46
N MET A 2 44.47 -40.03 -6.13
CA MET A 2 43.39 -40.51 -5.23
C MET A 2 43.61 -40.13 -3.75
N VAL A 3 43.65 -38.83 -3.43
CA VAL A 3 43.72 -38.36 -2.02
C VAL A 3 42.48 -38.79 -1.21
N TRP A 4 41.38 -39.07 -1.90
CA TRP A 4 40.09 -39.52 -1.34
C TRP A 4 40.05 -40.98 -0.91
N LYS A 5 41.01 -41.82 -1.34
CA LYS A 5 40.99 -43.26 -1.02
C LYS A 5 41.52 -43.53 0.40
N ASN A 6 42.38 -42.65 0.91
CA ASN A 6 43.08 -42.84 2.19
C ASN A 6 42.39 -42.15 3.39
N ILE A 7 41.31 -41.41 3.14
CA ILE A 7 40.56 -40.73 4.21
C ILE A 7 39.59 -41.74 4.84
N LYS A 8 39.75 -41.99 6.16
CA LYS A 8 38.85 -42.82 6.96
C LYS A 8 37.41 -42.35 6.79
N ILE A 9 36.44 -43.27 6.84
CA ILE A 9 35.00 -42.99 6.65
C ILE A 9 34.51 -41.80 7.50
N TYR A 10 34.99 -41.69 8.75
CA TYR A 10 34.69 -40.56 9.65
C TYR A 10 35.11 -39.19 9.09
N GLY A 11 36.26 -39.10 8.41
CA GLY A 11 36.73 -37.87 7.79
C GLY A 11 35.88 -37.45 6.59
N LYS A 12 35.39 -38.42 5.80
CA LYS A 12 34.47 -38.16 4.69
C LYS A 12 33.13 -37.65 5.20
N LEU A 13 32.64 -38.22 6.30
CA LEU A 13 31.39 -37.79 6.94
C LEU A 13 31.48 -36.35 7.44
N MET A 14 32.56 -35.99 8.15
CA MET A 14 32.76 -34.62 8.65
C MET A 14 32.85 -33.59 7.53
N ILE A 15 33.55 -33.90 6.42
CA ILE A 15 33.65 -32.99 5.27
C ILE A 15 32.26 -32.79 4.63
N ALA A 16 31.49 -33.87 4.46
CA ALA A 16 30.14 -33.77 3.92
C ALA A 16 29.24 -32.92 4.83
N SER A 17 29.27 -33.13 6.14
CA SER A 17 28.51 -32.34 7.10
C SER A 17 28.91 -30.86 7.09
N ALA A 18 30.21 -30.56 7.04
CA ALA A 18 30.72 -29.19 6.99
C ALA A 18 30.27 -28.46 5.71
N VAL A 19 30.32 -29.14 4.57
CA VAL A 19 29.86 -28.60 3.28
C VAL A 19 28.35 -28.32 3.32
N THR A 20 27.55 -29.22 3.88
CA THR A 20 26.10 -29.01 4.01
C THR A 20 25.79 -27.83 4.92
N ILE A 21 26.46 -27.71 6.07
CA ILE A 21 26.28 -26.57 6.98
C ILE A 21 26.64 -25.26 6.28
N PHE A 22 27.75 -25.24 5.54
CA PHE A 22 28.16 -24.07 4.77
C PHE A 22 27.08 -23.64 3.76
N PHE A 23 26.55 -24.57 2.97
CA PHE A 23 25.47 -24.25 2.02
C PHE A 23 24.20 -23.78 2.70
N THR A 24 23.81 -24.37 3.83
CA THR A 24 22.65 -23.93 4.61
C THR A 24 22.80 -22.48 5.08
N ILE A 25 23.99 -22.09 5.54
CA ILE A 25 24.28 -20.71 5.95
C ILE A 25 24.15 -19.76 4.75
N VAL A 26 24.73 -20.11 3.60
CA VAL A 26 24.66 -19.28 2.39
C VAL A 26 23.22 -19.09 1.92
N VAL A 27 22.45 -20.18 1.85
CA VAL A 27 21.03 -20.12 1.46
C VAL A 27 20.21 -19.30 2.47
N GLY A 28 20.49 -19.47 3.77
CA GLY A 28 19.84 -18.70 4.84
C GLY A 28 20.09 -17.19 4.70
N ILE A 29 21.33 -16.78 4.45
CA ILE A 29 21.68 -15.35 4.25
C ILE A 29 20.97 -14.78 3.01
N ILE A 30 20.94 -15.52 1.91
CA ILE A 30 20.23 -15.09 0.69
C ILE A 30 18.73 -14.95 0.95
N ALA A 31 18.12 -15.91 1.66
CA ALA A 31 16.71 -15.88 2.01
C ALA A 31 16.36 -14.68 2.89
N ILE A 32 17.16 -14.40 3.92
CA ILE A 32 16.97 -13.25 4.81
C ILE A 32 17.08 -11.94 4.01
N THR A 33 18.06 -11.83 3.12
CA THR A 33 18.25 -10.62 2.29
C THR A 33 17.05 -10.39 1.38
N ASN A 34 16.53 -11.44 0.76
CA ASN A 34 15.34 -11.35 -0.10
C ASN A 34 14.08 -10.99 0.69
N LEU A 35 13.88 -11.61 1.86
CA LEU A 35 12.75 -11.29 2.73
C LEU A 35 12.81 -9.84 3.23
N ASN A 36 13.98 -9.34 3.62
CA ASN A 36 14.15 -7.94 4.01
C ASN A 36 13.80 -6.99 2.86
N ARG A 37 14.22 -7.32 1.64
CA ARG A 37 13.89 -6.52 0.46
C ARG A 37 12.39 -6.51 0.16
N ILE A 38 11.71 -7.65 0.32
CA ILE A 38 10.25 -7.74 0.18
C ILE A 38 9.57 -6.93 1.28
N ASN A 39 10.00 -7.08 2.54
CA ASN A 39 9.44 -6.37 3.67
C ASN A 39 9.51 -4.86 3.49
N ILE A 40 10.67 -4.32 3.07
CA ILE A 40 10.84 -2.88 2.79
C ILE A 40 9.89 -2.41 1.68
N LYS A 41 9.75 -3.19 0.59
CA LYS A 41 8.85 -2.84 -0.51
C LYS A 41 7.38 -2.88 -0.08
N THR A 42 6.98 -3.91 0.65
CA THR A 42 5.62 -4.07 1.16
C THR A 42 5.28 -2.99 2.17
N GLN A 43 6.22 -2.65 3.06
CA GLN A 43 6.06 -1.55 4.00
C GLN A 43 5.86 -0.23 3.26
N HIS A 44 6.70 0.09 2.28
CA HIS A 44 6.55 1.30 1.48
C HIS A 44 5.22 1.32 0.70
N GLN A 45 4.80 0.20 0.12
CA GLN A 45 3.49 0.11 -0.54
C GLN A 45 2.34 0.27 0.46
N THR A 46 2.44 -0.30 1.65
CA THR A 46 1.40 -0.21 2.67
C THR A 46 1.29 1.22 3.20
N GLU A 47 2.41 1.85 3.53
CA GLU A 47 2.50 3.25 3.97
C GLU A 47 2.00 4.22 2.90
N SER A 48 2.21 3.92 1.61
CA SER A 48 1.67 4.73 0.53
C SER A 48 0.18 4.45 0.29
N TYR A 49 -0.24 3.20 0.04
CA TYR A 49 -1.60 2.90 -0.44
C TYR A 49 -2.68 2.86 0.65
N VAL A 50 -2.37 2.37 1.86
CA VAL A 50 -3.40 2.21 2.92
C VAL A 50 -4.01 3.56 3.34
N PRO A 51 -3.23 4.64 3.53
CA PRO A 51 -3.81 5.95 3.82
C PRO A 51 -4.74 6.46 2.71
N TYR A 52 -4.39 6.26 1.43
CA TYR A 52 -5.24 6.69 0.32
C TYR A 52 -6.56 5.90 0.26
N VAL A 53 -6.50 4.58 0.46
CA VAL A 53 -7.71 3.74 0.50
C VAL A 53 -8.61 4.14 1.67
N ASN A 54 -8.03 4.41 2.84
CA ASN A 54 -8.78 4.84 4.02
C ASN A 54 -9.41 6.22 3.82
N SER A 55 -8.68 7.15 3.20
CA SER A 55 -9.20 8.49 2.86
C SER A 55 -10.35 8.41 1.86
N ALA A 56 -10.20 7.64 0.78
CA ALA A 56 -11.25 7.42 -0.20
C ALA A 56 -12.51 6.79 0.43
N PHE A 57 -12.34 5.79 1.29
CA PHE A 57 -13.45 5.18 2.02
C PHE A 57 -14.19 6.17 2.94
N ASN A 58 -13.46 7.06 3.62
CA ASN A 58 -14.06 8.10 4.45
C ASN A 58 -14.87 9.10 3.62
N ILE A 59 -14.35 9.51 2.45
CA ILE A 59 -15.08 10.40 1.53
C ILE A 59 -16.37 9.74 1.04
N ASP A 60 -16.31 8.48 0.63
CA ASP A 60 -17.50 7.72 0.20
C ASP A 60 -18.55 7.64 1.31
N LYS A 61 -18.13 7.37 2.54
CA LYS A 61 -19.04 7.34 3.69
C LYS A 61 -19.74 8.69 3.90
N ILE A 62 -18.99 9.79 3.89
CA ILE A 62 -19.56 11.14 4.07
C ILE A 62 -20.50 11.46 2.90
N TRP A 63 -20.16 11.04 1.68
CA TRP A 63 -21.02 11.22 0.50
C TRP A 63 -22.37 10.50 0.65
N TYR A 64 -22.38 9.28 1.17
CA TYR A 64 -23.62 8.60 1.51
C TYR A 64 -24.46 9.37 2.53
N GLU A 65 -23.84 9.99 3.53
CA GLU A 65 -24.55 10.81 4.52
C GLU A 65 -25.12 12.10 3.91
N VAL A 66 -24.44 12.70 2.93
CA VAL A 66 -24.94 13.83 2.13
C VAL A 66 -26.18 13.41 1.34
N ILE A 67 -26.13 12.28 0.62
CA ILE A 67 -27.27 11.77 -0.16
C ILE A 67 -28.48 11.52 0.74
N ASN A 68 -28.27 10.90 1.90
CA ASN A 68 -29.35 10.64 2.86
C ASN A 68 -29.95 11.95 3.39
N SER A 69 -29.11 12.94 3.70
CA SER A 69 -29.56 14.25 4.19
C SER A 69 -30.30 15.05 3.12
N LEU A 70 -29.85 14.97 1.86
CA LEU A 70 -30.55 15.54 0.70
C LEU A 70 -31.91 14.89 0.49
N THR A 71 -31.98 13.57 0.63
CA THR A 71 -33.24 12.82 0.51
C THR A 71 -34.22 13.21 1.63
N ALA A 72 -33.73 13.35 2.87
CA ALA A 72 -34.54 13.82 3.99
C ALA A 72 -35.04 15.26 3.77
N PHE A 73 -34.14 16.17 3.37
CA PHE A 73 -34.49 17.56 3.05
C PHE A 73 -35.56 17.64 1.96
N ASN A 74 -35.46 16.81 0.92
CA ASN A 74 -36.46 16.77 -0.14
C ASN A 74 -37.83 16.25 0.34
N ASN A 75 -37.86 15.42 1.39
CA ASN A 75 -39.09 14.84 1.93
C ASN A 75 -39.80 15.75 2.95
N ASP A 76 -39.04 16.44 3.82
CA ASP A 76 -39.62 17.22 4.92
C ASP A 76 -39.34 18.73 4.86
N GLY A 77 -38.44 19.19 3.98
CA GLY A 77 -38.07 20.59 3.81
C GLY A 77 -37.38 21.24 5.02
N ALA A 78 -36.96 20.46 6.03
CA ALA A 78 -36.45 21.01 7.27
C ALA A 78 -35.04 21.60 7.09
N PHE A 79 -34.87 22.88 7.44
CA PHE A 79 -33.60 23.61 7.33
C PHE A 79 -32.42 22.95 8.06
N TYR A 80 -32.69 22.16 9.10
CA TYR A 80 -31.68 21.36 9.79
C TYR A 80 -30.92 20.40 8.85
N HIS A 81 -31.59 19.83 7.84
CA HIS A 81 -30.93 18.97 6.87
C HIS A 81 -30.01 19.74 5.94
N LYS A 82 -30.36 21.00 5.61
CA LYS A 82 -29.54 21.88 4.77
C LYS A 82 -28.19 22.20 5.40
N ASP A 83 -28.18 22.61 6.68
CA ASP A 83 -26.93 22.92 7.38
C ASP A 83 -26.01 21.70 7.48
N LYS A 84 -26.60 20.50 7.63
CA LYS A 84 -25.87 19.23 7.66
C LYS A 84 -25.28 18.87 6.29
N ILE A 85 -26.02 19.11 5.21
CA ILE A 85 -25.54 18.95 3.83
C ILE A 85 -24.36 19.89 3.57
N ASP A 86 -24.49 21.17 3.88
CA ASP A 86 -23.45 22.17 3.65
C ASP A 86 -22.17 21.83 4.43
N THR A 87 -22.32 21.41 5.69
CA THR A 87 -21.20 20.97 6.54
C THR A 87 -20.47 19.77 5.93
N HIS A 88 -21.20 18.71 5.57
CA HIS A 88 -20.60 17.50 5.03
C HIS A 88 -19.99 17.70 3.63
N LEU A 89 -20.59 18.55 2.79
CA LEU A 89 -20.00 18.94 1.51
C LEU A 89 -18.68 19.69 1.70
N SER A 90 -18.58 20.56 2.72
CA SER A 90 -17.32 21.24 3.03
C SER A 90 -16.21 20.25 3.40
N TRP A 91 -16.52 19.22 4.19
CA TRP A 91 -15.56 18.18 4.56
C TRP A 91 -15.11 17.34 3.36
N ILE A 92 -16.01 17.04 2.43
CA ILE A 92 -15.66 16.34 1.19
C ILE A 92 -14.71 17.21 0.35
N ILE A 93 -15.02 18.49 0.18
CA ILE A 93 -14.18 19.42 -0.60
C ILE A 93 -12.80 19.56 0.06
N GLU A 94 -12.74 19.67 1.38
CA GLU A 94 -11.48 19.74 2.14
C GLU A 94 -10.64 18.48 1.96
N GLY A 95 -11.24 17.28 2.12
CA GLY A 95 -10.56 16.01 1.90
C GLY A 95 -10.08 15.82 0.46
N LEU A 96 -10.84 16.30 -0.53
CA LEU A 96 -10.42 16.30 -1.93
C LEU A 96 -9.23 17.24 -2.18
N ASN A 97 -9.25 18.43 -1.58
CA ASN A 97 -8.16 19.39 -1.69
C ASN A 97 -6.88 18.88 -1.02
N GLU A 98 -6.99 18.27 0.15
CA GLU A 98 -5.85 17.62 0.83
C GLU A 98 -5.28 16.48 -0.04
N GLY A 99 -6.15 15.66 -0.64
CA GLY A 99 -5.76 14.62 -1.59
C GLY A 99 -5.02 15.17 -2.82
N LEU A 100 -5.48 16.28 -3.37
CA LEU A 100 -4.83 16.97 -4.49
C LEU A 100 -3.46 17.55 -4.10
N GLU A 101 -3.36 18.20 -2.94
CA GLU A 101 -2.09 18.74 -2.43
C GLU A 101 -1.06 17.62 -2.20
N ASN A 102 -1.49 16.48 -1.66
CA ASN A 102 -0.64 15.31 -1.46
C ASN A 102 -0.20 14.68 -2.80
N ALA A 103 -1.08 14.65 -3.81
CA ALA A 103 -0.72 14.20 -5.15
C ALA A 103 0.31 15.12 -5.82
N GLU A 104 0.15 16.44 -5.71
CA GLU A 104 1.12 17.42 -6.22
C GLU A 104 2.49 17.27 -5.52
N LYS A 105 2.51 17.08 -4.19
CA LYS A 105 3.75 16.82 -3.42
C LYS A 105 4.44 15.51 -3.83
N ALA A 106 3.67 14.50 -4.24
CA ALA A 106 4.19 13.23 -4.73
C ALA A 106 4.76 13.31 -6.17
N GLY A 107 4.76 14.49 -6.79
CA GLY A 107 5.25 14.69 -8.16
C GLY A 107 4.28 14.22 -9.23
N VAL A 108 3.01 13.94 -8.87
CA VAL A 108 1.95 13.71 -9.85
C VAL A 108 1.61 15.06 -10.47
N SER A 109 2.16 15.32 -11.66
CA SER A 109 1.91 16.56 -12.39
C SER A 109 0.44 16.64 -12.80
N LYS A 110 -0.17 17.82 -12.69
CA LYS A 110 -1.53 18.13 -13.20
C LYS A 110 -1.76 17.64 -14.64
N THR A 111 -0.71 17.50 -15.45
CA THR A 111 -0.77 16.93 -16.80
C THR A 111 -1.25 15.48 -16.88
N ASP A 112 -1.05 14.64 -15.86
CA ASP A 112 -1.52 13.24 -15.87
C ASP A 112 -3.02 13.14 -15.55
N ILE A 113 -3.53 14.05 -14.73
CA ILE A 113 -4.96 14.17 -14.40
C ILE A 113 -5.74 14.73 -15.61
N ASP A 114 -5.15 15.67 -16.35
CA ASP A 114 -5.76 16.22 -17.57
C ASP A 114 -5.81 15.17 -18.70
N GLN A 115 -4.83 14.27 -18.81
CA GLN A 115 -4.89 13.16 -19.79
C GLN A 115 -6.06 12.20 -19.52
N ILE A 116 -6.46 11.99 -18.26
CA ILE A 116 -7.64 11.18 -17.91
C ILE A 116 -8.95 11.87 -18.32
N LYS A 117 -9.00 13.21 -18.28
CA LYS A 117 -10.16 13.99 -18.77
C LYS A 117 -10.34 13.93 -20.30
N TYR A 118 -9.26 13.79 -21.05
CA TYR A 118 -9.30 13.82 -22.53
C TYR A 118 -9.29 12.43 -23.22
N ASN A 119 -9.06 11.34 -22.49
CA ASN A 119 -9.10 9.97 -23.04
C ASN A 119 -10.48 9.27 -22.95
N LYS A 120 -11.54 9.98 -22.53
CA LYS A 120 -12.93 9.56 -22.77
C LYS A 120 -13.40 10.08 -24.13
N LYS A 121 -12.92 9.46 -25.21
CA LYS A 121 -13.56 9.51 -26.52
C LYS A 121 -13.75 8.11 -27.04
#